data_AF-A0A553DWL2-F1
#
_entry.id   AF-A0A553DWL2-F1
#
_cell.length_a   1.000
_cell.length_b   1.000
_cell.length_c   1.000
_cell.angle_alpha   90.00
_cell.angle_beta   90.00
_cell.angle_gamma   90.00
#
_symmetry.space_group_name_H-M   'P 1'
#
loop_
_entity.id
_entity.type
_entity.pdbx_description
1 polymer ?
#
loop_
_entity_poly.entity_id
_entity_poly.type
_entity_poly.pdbx_seq_one_letter_code
_entity_poly.pdbx_strand_id
1 'polypeptide(L)'
;MMRVKSKNESILIDEIGITTEIKYKDIDSILISSDDDANFPIEIIFYLTEPAKYYNSNNTILSKFSSFIMNLFNKYSLEIRVNTVEDNAKLVLLELKKNLNQNNEINDLNNIRNWIEISANIKIQGSKLIYSKNNLSLKDVLIKQNKLKI
;
A
#
# COMPACT_ATOMS: atom_id res chain seq x y z
N MET A 1 14.81 -6.85 5.36
CA MET A 1 15.11 -5.74 4.43
C MET A 1 14.16 -5.87 3.26
N MET A 2 13.30 -4.88 3.03
CA MET A 2 12.34 -4.86 1.94
C MET A 2 13.05 -4.45 0.64
N ARG A 3 12.62 -5.01 -0.50
CA ARG A 3 13.06 -4.53 -1.83
C ARG A 3 11.84 -4.14 -2.64
N VAL A 4 11.93 -3.03 -3.35
CA VAL A 4 10.85 -2.52 -4.21
C VAL A 4 11.41 -2.24 -5.58
N LYS A 5 10.68 -2.63 -6.63
CA LYS A 5 11.02 -2.31 -8.02
C LYS A 5 9.77 -2.35 -8.90
N SER A 6 9.76 -1.59 -9.99
CA SER A 6 8.79 -1.77 -11.06
C SER A 6 9.26 -2.79 -12.09
N LYS A 7 8.31 -3.55 -12.63
CA LYS A 7 8.52 -4.39 -13.82
C LYS A 7 7.19 -4.57 -14.55
N ASN A 8 7.18 -4.39 -15.87
CA ASN A 8 6.04 -4.70 -16.74
C ASN A 8 4.69 -4.20 -16.18
N GLU A 9 4.57 -2.88 -15.98
CA GLU A 9 3.36 -2.22 -15.45
C GLU A 9 2.92 -2.65 -14.04
N SER A 10 3.83 -3.23 -13.27
CA SER A 10 3.57 -3.68 -11.91
C SER A 10 4.63 -3.17 -10.95
N ILE A 11 4.22 -2.89 -9.72
CA ILE A 11 5.13 -2.74 -8.58
C ILE A 11 5.33 -4.13 -7.96
N LEU A 12 6.59 -4.45 -7.67
CA LEU A 12 7.02 -5.67 -7.01
C LEU A 12 7.56 -5.29 -5.64
N ILE A 13 6.95 -5.83 -4.58
CA ILE A 13 7.34 -5.62 -3.19
C ILE A 13 7.82 -6.96 -2.63
N ASP A 14 9.12 -7.06 -2.38
CA ASP A 14 9.75 -8.25 -1.80
C ASP A 14 9.88 -8.11 -0.29
N GLU A 15 9.20 -8.99 0.45
CA GLU A 15 9.23 -9.06 1.91
C GLU A 15 9.30 -10.53 2.37
N ILE A 16 10.27 -10.85 3.24
CA ILE A 16 10.44 -12.17 3.88
C ILE A 16 10.39 -13.34 2.86
N GLY A 17 11.03 -13.16 1.69
CA GLY A 17 11.11 -14.22 0.67
C GLY A 17 9.86 -14.36 -0.21
N ILE A 18 8.89 -13.46 -0.08
CA ILE A 18 7.68 -13.39 -0.90
C ILE A 18 7.73 -12.11 -1.73
N THR A 19 7.51 -12.22 -3.04
CA THR A 19 7.25 -11.07 -3.92
C THR A 19 5.75 -10.89 -4.03
N THR A 20 5.25 -9.73 -3.65
CA THR A 20 3.89 -9.28 -4.00
C THR A 20 3.96 -8.46 -5.27
N GLU A 21 3.25 -8.87 -6.31
CA GLU A 21 3.09 -8.15 -7.58
C GLU A 21 1.71 -7.50 -7.62
N ILE A 22 1.71 -6.17 -7.75
CA ILE A 22 0.51 -5.35 -7.89
C ILE A 22 0.60 -4.62 -9.22
N LYS A 23 -0.37 -4.85 -10.12
CA LYS A 23 -0.42 -4.14 -11.40
C LYS A 23 -0.93 -2.73 -11.18
N TYR A 24 -0.27 -1.74 -11.77
CA TYR A 24 -0.64 -0.33 -11.61
C TYR A 24 -2.08 -0.05 -12.04
N LYS A 25 -2.51 -0.65 -13.15
CA LYS A 25 -3.88 -0.49 -13.68
C LYS A 25 -4.97 -1.01 -12.74
N ASP A 26 -4.62 -1.94 -11.85
CA ASP A 26 -5.56 -2.60 -10.95
C ASP A 26 -5.65 -1.90 -9.59
N ILE A 27 -4.78 -0.92 -9.32
CA ILE A 27 -4.83 -0.08 -8.12
C ILE A 27 -6.02 0.88 -8.23
N ASP A 28 -6.95 0.79 -7.27
CA ASP A 28 -8.08 1.70 -7.12
C ASP A 28 -7.71 2.90 -6.25
N SER A 29 -7.06 2.66 -5.10
CA SER A 29 -6.63 3.71 -4.17
C SER A 29 -5.46 3.25 -3.31
N ILE A 30 -4.64 4.20 -2.84
CA ILE A 30 -3.50 3.94 -1.95
C ILE A 30 -3.61 4.86 -0.74
N LEU A 31 -3.67 4.26 0.44
CA LEU A 31 -3.57 4.96 1.72
C LEU A 31 -2.22 4.68 2.37
N ILE A 32 -1.78 5.64 3.16
CA ILE A 32 -0.71 5.42 4.13
C ILE A 32 -1.19 5.91 5.48
N SER A 33 -0.88 5.12 6.51
CA SER A 33 -1.18 5.46 7.90
C SER A 33 0.06 5.28 8.75
N SER A 34 0.17 6.06 9.83
CA SER A 34 1.16 5.86 10.86
C SER A 34 0.51 5.49 12.20
N ASP A 35 1.10 4.52 12.88
CA ASP A 35 0.77 4.14 14.25
C ASP A 35 2.05 4.19 15.09
N ASP A 36 2.13 5.15 16.01
CA ASP A 36 3.35 5.44 16.77
C ASP A 36 3.70 4.32 17.78
N ASP A 37 2.72 3.49 18.15
CA ASP A 37 2.90 2.42 19.14
C ASP A 37 3.31 1.08 18.50
N ALA A 38 3.40 1.01 17.17
CA ALA A 38 3.72 -0.21 16.43
C ALA A 38 5.22 -0.37 16.13
N ASN A 39 5.72 -1.61 16.21
CA ASN A 39 7.10 -1.97 15.78
C ASN A 39 7.37 -1.62 14.30
N PHE A 40 6.32 -1.63 13.48
CA PHE A 40 6.33 -1.18 12.08
C PHE A 40 5.35 -0.01 11.98
N PRO A 41 5.81 1.22 12.25
CA PRO A 41 4.92 2.34 12.53
C PRO A 41 4.23 2.90 11.29
N ILE A 42 4.49 2.35 10.11
CA ILE A 42 3.88 2.80 8.86
C ILE A 42 3.19 1.64 8.17
N GLU A 43 1.93 1.84 7.83
CA GLU A 43 1.14 0.93 7.03
C GLU A 43 0.82 1.58 5.68
N ILE A 44 1.18 0.92 4.59
CA ILE A 44 0.73 1.26 3.24
C ILE A 44 -0.38 0.28 2.85
N ILE A 45 -1.55 0.81 2.52
CA ILE A 45 -2.72 0.01 2.12
C ILE A 45 -3.00 0.26 0.65
N PHE A 46 -2.97 -0.82 -0.14
CA PHE A 46 -3.43 -0.82 -1.53
C PHE A 46 -4.83 -1.41 -1.58
N TYR A 47 -5.77 -0.63 -2.11
CA TYR A 47 -7.08 -1.13 -2.52
C TYR A 47 -7.04 -1.41 -4.02
N LEU A 48 -7.43 -2.62 -4.39
CA LEU A 48 -7.32 -3.15 -5.74
C LEU A 48 -8.68 -3.46 -6.34
N THR A 49 -8.73 -3.47 -7.67
CA THR A 49 -9.87 -3.96 -8.46
C THR A 49 -9.71 -5.43 -8.86
N GLU A 50 -8.47 -5.92 -8.86
CA GLU A 50 -8.11 -7.32 -9.12
C GLU A 50 -7.09 -7.79 -8.07
N PRO A 51 -7.09 -9.07 -7.66
CA PRO A 51 -6.16 -9.58 -6.66
C PRO A 51 -4.69 -9.46 -7.08
N ALA A 52 -3.83 -9.13 -6.11
CA ALA A 52 -2.38 -9.19 -6.29
C ALA A 52 -1.90 -10.64 -6.49
N LYS A 53 -0.72 -10.78 -7.11
CA LYS A 53 -0.06 -12.08 -7.27
C LYS A 53 1.11 -12.22 -6.30
N TYR A 54 1.31 -13.43 -5.78
CA TYR A 54 2.40 -13.72 -4.86
C TYR A 54 3.34 -14.77 -5.42
N TYR A 55 4.63 -14.47 -5.38
CA TYR A 55 5.69 -15.35 -5.87
C TYR A 55 6.70 -15.63 -4.76
N ASN A 56 7.41 -16.74 -4.88
CA ASN A 56 8.62 -16.96 -4.09
C ASN A 56 9.78 -16.18 -4.69
N SER A 57 10.39 -15.31 -3.89
CA SER A 57 11.60 -14.58 -4.29
C SER A 57 12.89 -15.35 -3.97
N ASN A 58 12.79 -16.45 -3.22
CA ASN A 58 13.92 -17.35 -2.94
C ASN A 58 13.47 -18.83 -2.92
N ASN A 59 14.43 -19.75 -3.05
CA ASN A 59 14.18 -21.20 -3.12
C ASN A 59 14.16 -21.90 -1.75
N THR A 60 13.97 -21.18 -0.65
CA THR A 60 13.92 -21.81 0.67
C THR A 60 12.60 -22.59 0.87
N ILE A 61 12.61 -23.61 1.72
CA ILE A 61 11.38 -24.36 2.05
C ILE A 61 10.38 -23.45 2.77
N LEU A 62 10.89 -22.54 3.61
CA LEU A 62 10.08 -21.57 4.34
C LEU A 62 9.35 -20.62 3.39
N SER A 63 10.02 -20.07 2.37
CA SER A 63 9.34 -19.19 1.39
C SER A 63 8.26 -19.94 0.62
N LYS A 64 8.55 -21.17 0.16
CA LYS A 64 7.56 -22.01 -0.54
C LYS A 64 6.29 -22.21 0.28
N PHE A 65 6.43 -22.48 1.58
CA PHE A 65 5.29 -22.62 2.46
C PHE A 65 4.55 -21.29 2.68
N SER A 66 5.29 -20.20 2.93
CA SER A 66 4.69 -18.88 3.17
C SER A 66 3.96 -18.32 1.93
N SER A 67 4.51 -18.51 0.72
CA SER A 67 3.83 -18.11 -0.52
C SER A 67 2.58 -18.94 -0.81
N PHE A 68 2.58 -20.23 -0.47
CA PHE A 68 1.42 -21.09 -0.62
C PHE A 68 0.28 -20.63 0.31
N ILE A 69 0.61 -20.33 1.58
CA ILE A 69 -0.30 -19.73 2.55
C ILE A 69 -0.83 -18.39 2.02
N MET A 70 0.04 -17.47 1.60
CA MET A 70 -0.38 -16.17 1.08
C MET A 70 -1.30 -16.30 -0.14
N ASN A 71 -0.98 -17.18 -1.08
CA ASN A 71 -1.83 -17.44 -2.24
C ASN A 71 -3.18 -18.05 -1.87
N LEU A 72 -3.28 -18.80 -0.77
CA LEU A 72 -4.55 -19.35 -0.27
C LEU A 72 -5.40 -18.29 0.41
N PHE A 73 -4.83 -17.54 1.37
CA PHE A 73 -5.58 -16.56 2.16
C PHE A 73 -5.89 -15.27 1.38
N ASN A 74 -5.02 -14.87 0.46
CA ASN A 74 -5.18 -13.63 -0.30
C ASN A 74 -5.66 -13.85 -1.74
N LYS A 75 -6.10 -15.07 -2.09
CA LYS A 75 -6.55 -15.43 -3.44
C LYS A 75 -7.58 -14.46 -4.02
N TYR A 76 -8.43 -13.90 -3.16
CA TYR A 76 -9.49 -12.97 -3.51
C TYR A 76 -9.38 -11.65 -2.75
N SER A 77 -8.26 -11.41 -2.05
CA SER A 77 -8.09 -10.16 -1.33
C SER A 77 -7.88 -9.03 -2.33
N LEU A 78 -8.72 -8.01 -2.22
CA LEU A 78 -8.60 -6.73 -2.91
C LEU A 78 -7.92 -5.68 -2.03
N GLU A 79 -7.41 -6.08 -0.87
CA GLU A 79 -6.72 -5.22 0.08
C GLU A 79 -5.34 -5.82 0.38
N ILE A 80 -4.29 -5.04 0.15
CA ILE A 80 -2.91 -5.40 0.47
C ILE A 80 -2.39 -4.41 1.49
N ARG A 81 -1.92 -4.93 2.64
CA ARG A 81 -1.30 -4.14 3.70
C ARG A 81 0.18 -4.42 3.73
N VAL A 82 0.99 -3.37 3.71
CA VAL A 82 2.45 -3.43 3.84
C VAL A 82 2.83 -2.65 5.09
N ASN A 83 3.19 -3.37 6.15
CA ASN A 83 3.66 -2.79 7.41
C ASN A 83 5.17 -2.64 7.34
N THR A 84 5.67 -1.42 7.55
CA THR A 84 7.08 -1.13 7.32
C THR A 84 7.59 0.06 8.13
N VAL A 85 8.84 0.43 7.89
CA VAL A 85 9.49 1.61 8.48
C VAL A 85 9.57 2.75 7.46
N GLU A 86 9.85 3.96 7.92
CA GLU A 86 9.86 5.17 7.10
C GLU A 86 10.69 5.08 5.82
N ASP A 87 11.93 4.59 5.92
CA ASP A 87 12.82 4.47 4.75
C ASP A 87 12.26 3.52 3.68
N ASN A 88 11.66 2.42 4.12
CA ASN A 88 11.05 1.45 3.23
C ASN A 88 9.78 2.02 2.58
N ALA A 89 8.95 2.73 3.34
CA ALA A 89 7.77 3.40 2.80
C ALA A 89 8.15 4.44 1.73
N LYS A 90 9.22 5.20 1.96
CA LYS A 90 9.79 6.14 0.98
C LYS A 90 10.16 5.44 -0.33
N LEU A 91 10.76 4.25 -0.28
CA LEU A 91 11.06 3.46 -1.49
C LEU A 91 9.81 3.07 -2.28
N VAL A 92 8.75 2.62 -1.60
CA VAL A 92 7.48 2.27 -2.24
C VAL A 92 6.87 3.48 -2.94
N LEU A 93 6.78 4.61 -2.24
CA LEU A 93 6.14 5.81 -2.74
C LEU A 93 6.93 6.45 -3.89
N LEU A 94 8.26 6.41 -3.85
CA LEU A 94 9.10 6.85 -4.97
C LEU A 94 8.85 6.03 -6.23
N GLU A 95 8.70 4.71 -6.07
CA GLU A 95 8.47 3.83 -7.22
C GLU A 95 7.06 4.01 -7.80
N LEU A 96 6.05 4.19 -6.94
CA LEU A 96 4.70 4.55 -7.35
C LEU A 96 4.68 5.89 -8.09
N LYS A 97 5.37 6.93 -7.57
CA LYS A 97 5.43 8.26 -8.20
C LYS A 97 5.92 8.24 -9.64
N LYS A 98 6.90 7.36 -9.93
CA LYS A 98 7.52 7.25 -11.25
C LYS A 98 6.61 6.56 -12.27
N ASN A 99 5.69 5.71 -11.83
CA ASN A 99 5.00 4.75 -12.69
C ASN A 99 3.47 4.89 -12.68
N LEU A 100 2.87 5.43 -11.63
CA LEU A 100 1.47 5.85 -11.64
C LEU A 100 1.37 7.23 -12.29
N ASN A 101 0.67 7.29 -13.42
CA ASN A 101 0.24 8.57 -13.97
C ASN A 101 -0.77 9.20 -13.02
N GLN A 102 -0.38 10.21 -12.24
CA GLN A 102 -1.25 11.35 -11.90
C GLN A 102 -0.55 12.47 -11.12
N ASN A 103 -1.05 13.67 -11.44
CA ASN A 103 -0.72 15.03 -11.01
C ASN A 103 -0.90 15.34 -9.51
N ASN A 104 -0.81 14.35 -8.62
CA ASN A 104 -0.82 14.59 -7.19
C ASN A 104 0.62 14.66 -6.71
N GLU A 105 1.04 15.83 -6.24
CA GLU A 105 2.30 15.98 -5.51
C GLU A 105 2.28 14.98 -4.35
N ILE A 106 3.08 13.92 -4.44
CA ILE A 106 3.54 13.20 -3.25
C ILE A 106 4.34 14.23 -2.44
N ASN A 107 3.62 15.02 -1.65
CA ASN A 107 4.15 16.05 -0.79
C ASN A 107 4.83 15.40 0.40
N ASP A 108 5.86 16.11 0.86
CA ASP A 108 7.00 15.64 1.65
C ASP A 108 6.69 14.49 2.62
N LEU A 109 7.45 13.40 2.50
CA LEU A 109 7.38 12.22 3.37
C LEU A 109 8.06 12.45 4.72
N ASN A 110 8.55 13.68 4.96
CA ASN A 110 8.95 14.11 6.27
C ASN A 110 7.70 14.37 7.14
N ASN A 111 7.77 13.96 8.41
CA ASN A 111 6.70 14.14 9.39
C ASN A 111 5.37 13.43 9.05
N ILE A 112 5.42 12.20 8.51
CA ILE A 112 4.22 11.35 8.29
C ILE A 112 3.35 11.27 9.56
N ARG A 113 3.99 11.22 10.74
CA ARG A 113 3.34 11.21 12.06
C ARG A 113 2.43 12.43 12.33
N ASN A 114 2.73 13.55 11.69
CA ASN A 114 1.99 14.81 11.86
C ASN A 114 1.01 15.06 10.72
N TRP A 115 0.78 14.07 9.85
CA TRP A 115 -0.17 14.23 8.76
C TRP A 115 -1.59 14.35 9.30
N ILE A 116 -2.23 15.42 8.88
CA ILE A 116 -3.62 15.71 9.14
C ILE A 116 -4.25 15.89 7.77
N GLU A 117 -5.12 14.96 7.39
CA GLU A 117 -5.95 15.15 6.21
C GLU A 117 -7.32 15.65 6.65
N ILE A 118 -7.76 16.75 6.03
CA ILE A 118 -9.10 17.29 6.22
C ILE A 118 -9.91 16.86 4.99
N SER A 119 -10.85 15.94 5.18
CA SER A 119 -11.72 15.46 4.12
C SER A 119 -13.18 15.66 4.53
N ALA A 120 -13.89 16.52 3.80
CA ALA A 120 -15.31 16.83 4.03
C ALA A 120 -15.65 17.12 5.51
N ASN A 121 -14.91 18.07 6.11
CA ASN A 121 -15.01 18.52 7.51
C ASN A 121 -14.67 17.47 8.59
N ILE A 122 -14.11 16.32 8.20
CA ILE A 122 -13.57 15.33 9.14
C ILE A 122 -12.05 15.46 9.15
N LYS A 123 -11.49 15.65 10.34
CA LYS A 123 -10.04 15.64 10.57
C LYS A 123 -9.60 14.20 10.80
N ILE A 124 -8.81 13.65 9.88
CA ILE A 124 -8.24 12.31 10.01
C ILE A 124 -6.75 12.47 10.30
N GLN A 125 -6.35 12.09 11.51
CA GLN A 125 -4.96 12.19 11.96
C GLN A 125 -4.21 10.89 11.65
N GLY A 126 -2.97 11.01 11.20
CA GLY A 126 -2.09 9.88 10.98
C GLY A 126 -2.36 9.08 9.71
N SER A 127 -3.40 9.39 8.93
CA SER A 127 -3.67 8.76 7.63
C SER A 127 -3.74 9.79 6.51
N LYS A 128 -3.25 9.42 5.33
CA LYS A 128 -3.31 10.24 4.11
C LYS A 128 -3.65 9.41 2.88
N LEU A 129 -4.46 9.96 2.00
CA LEU A 129 -4.71 9.43 0.66
C LEU A 129 -3.59 9.86 -0.28
N ILE A 130 -2.87 8.89 -0.82
CA ILE A 130 -1.76 9.13 -1.77
C ILE A 130 -2.23 9.06 -3.21
N TYR A 131 -3.19 8.19 -3.49
CA TYR A 131 -3.69 7.96 -4.84
C TYR A 131 -5.15 7.51 -4.81
N SER A 132 -5.96 8.00 -5.75
CA SER A 132 -7.27 7.45 -6.06
C SER A 132 -7.52 7.54 -7.57
N LYS A 133 -7.77 6.40 -8.20
CA LYS A 133 -7.98 6.27 -9.65
C LYS A 133 -9.13 7.16 -10.16
N ASN A 134 -10.15 7.35 -9.33
CA ASN A 134 -11.35 8.13 -9.65
C ASN A 134 -11.38 9.49 -8.93
N ASN A 135 -10.24 9.99 -8.45
CA ASN A 135 -10.13 11.25 -7.70
C ASN A 135 -11.08 11.33 -6.49
N LEU A 136 -11.32 10.21 -5.82
CA LEU A 136 -12.13 10.18 -4.59
C LEU A 136 -11.39 10.89 -3.46
N SER A 137 -12.12 11.46 -2.50
CA SER A 137 -11.54 12.00 -1.28
C SER A 137 -11.21 10.87 -0.28
N LEU A 138 -10.35 11.12 0.72
CA LEU A 138 -10.04 10.13 1.76
C LEU A 138 -11.31 9.62 2.46
N LYS A 139 -12.26 10.50 2.78
CA LYS A 139 -13.54 10.11 3.37
C LYS A 139 -14.29 9.11 2.48
N ASP A 140 -14.41 9.41 1.19
CA ASP A 140 -15.15 8.55 0.25
C ASP A 140 -14.48 7.18 0.10
N VAL A 141 -13.13 7.14 0.08
CA VAL A 141 -12.37 5.89 0.09
C VAL A 141 -12.64 5.10 1.37
N LEU A 142 -12.60 5.73 2.55
CA LEU A 142 -12.84 5.05 3.82
C LEU A 142 -14.29 4.52 3.95
N ILE A 143 -15.29 5.23 3.42
CA ILE A 143 -16.68 4.75 3.35
C ILE A 143 -16.77 3.55 2.41
N LYS A 144 -16.21 3.67 1.18
CA LYS A 144 -16.22 2.60 0.17
C LYS A 144 -15.63 1.30 0.72
N GLN A 145 -14.63 1.40 1.59
CA GLN A 145 -13.92 0.28 2.21
C GLN A 145 -14.50 -0.14 3.58
N ASN A 146 -15.68 0.40 3.96
CA ASN A 146 -16.35 0.13 5.24
C ASN A 146 -15.48 0.41 6.50
N LYS A 147 -14.50 1.31 6.39
CA LYS A 147 -13.61 1.72 7.49
C LYS A 147 -14.13 2.93 8.27
N LEU A 148 -15.09 3.66 7.70
CA LEU A 148 -15.79 4.76 8.34
C LEU A 148 -17.30 4.52 8.22
N LYS A 149 -17.97 4.37 9.37
CA LYS A 149 -19.44 4.36 9.44
C LYS A 149 -19.89 5.78 9.73
N ILE A 150 -20.83 6.29 8.93
CA ILE A 150 -21.51 7.58 9.10
C ILE A 150 -22.90 7.31 9.65
#